data_AF-A0A957DFF1-F1
#
_entry.id   AF-A0A957DFF1-F1
#
_cell.length_a   1.000
_cell.length_b   1.000
_cell.length_c   1.000
_cell.angle_alpha   90.00
_cell.angle_beta   90.00
_cell.angle_gamma   90.00
#
_symmetry.space_group_name_H-M   'P 1'
#
loop_
_entity.id
_entity.type
_entity.pdbx_description
1 polymer ?
#
loop_
_entity_poly.entity_id
_entity_poly.type
_entity_poly.pdbx_seq_one_letter_code
_entity_poly.pdbx_strand_id
1 'polypeptide(L)'
;NPSQNLPRPRLPCLSLPDGAVLLLTLVATLSNHFSSRQDVSWNEWRVVIVEPALFYLMLRSTRLQEREWWALLDAFVLGGVVIALIGLGQYALGSNLITAEEGLMRLRATYGSPNNVALYLGRVWPLLLAMGLLGTSTRRRRGYVLALLPVGLAWLLTFSKGGLFLGMPASLLILFTLWQ
;
A
#
# COMPACT_ATOMS: atom_id res chain seq x y z
N ASN A 1 11.41 -48.85 -28.05
CA ASN A 1 11.49 -48.29 -26.70
C ASN A 1 11.36 -46.76 -26.82
N PRO A 2 10.16 -46.17 -26.69
CA PRO A 2 10.00 -44.74 -26.92
C PRO A 2 10.51 -43.99 -25.69
N SER A 3 11.59 -43.22 -25.88
CA SER A 3 12.11 -42.29 -24.89
C SER A 3 11.06 -41.21 -24.59
N GLN A 4 10.45 -41.32 -23.41
CA GLN A 4 9.55 -40.31 -22.88
C GLN A 4 10.34 -39.01 -22.65
N ASN A 5 10.18 -38.06 -23.57
CA ASN A 5 10.64 -36.69 -23.38
C ASN A 5 9.77 -36.04 -22.30
N LEU A 6 10.20 -36.18 -21.03
CA LEU A 6 9.61 -35.43 -19.93
C LEU A 6 9.79 -33.92 -20.21
N PRO A 7 8.73 -33.10 -20.12
CA PRO A 7 8.86 -31.67 -20.25
C PRO A 7 9.79 -31.16 -19.14
N ARG A 8 10.95 -30.63 -19.53
CA ARG A 8 11.87 -29.97 -18.58
C ARG A 8 11.10 -28.83 -17.91
N PRO A 9 11.08 -28.73 -16.58
CA PRO A 9 10.49 -27.57 -15.90
C PRO A 9 11.28 -26.33 -16.35
N ARG A 10 10.64 -25.50 -17.19
CA ARG A 10 11.19 -24.20 -17.53
C ARG A 10 11.08 -23.37 -16.27
N LEU A 11 12.21 -23.05 -15.64
CA LEU A 11 12.26 -22.06 -14.59
C LEU A 11 11.61 -20.78 -15.15
N PRO A 12 10.57 -20.23 -14.50
CA PRO A 12 9.96 -19.00 -14.97
C PRO A 12 11.03 -17.93 -15.03
N CYS A 13 11.17 -17.27 -16.18
CA CYS A 13 12.05 -16.13 -16.32
C CYS A 13 11.64 -15.07 -15.29
N LEU A 14 12.58 -14.61 -14.46
CA LEU A 14 12.30 -13.60 -13.45
C LEU A 14 11.83 -12.33 -14.15
N SER A 15 10.61 -11.88 -13.83
CA SER A 15 10.17 -10.57 -14.28
C SER A 15 10.87 -9.49 -13.47
N LEU A 16 10.93 -8.26 -13.99
CA LEU A 16 11.58 -7.14 -13.30
C LEU A 16 11.05 -6.92 -11.87
N PRO A 17 9.72 -7.02 -11.60
CA PRO A 17 9.19 -7.00 -10.23
C PRO A 17 9.69 -8.14 -9.34
N ASP A 18 9.86 -9.36 -9.88
CA ASP A 18 10.41 -10.48 -9.09
C ASP A 18 11.85 -10.22 -8.70
N GLY A 19 12.65 -9.75 -9.66
CA GLY A 19 14.04 -9.37 -9.41
C GLY A 19 14.14 -8.29 -8.36
N ALA A 20 13.27 -7.27 -8.41
CA ALA A 20 13.22 -6.20 -7.43
C ALA A 20 12.85 -6.70 -6.02
N VAL A 21 11.82 -7.55 -5.89
CA VAL A 21 11.41 -8.12 -4.60
C VAL A 21 12.49 -9.03 -4.03
N LEU A 22 13.10 -9.88 -4.88
CA LEU A 22 14.22 -10.74 -4.48
C LEU A 22 15.42 -9.91 -4.01
N LEU A 23 15.83 -8.94 -4.81
CA LEU A 23 16.96 -8.08 -4.48
C LEU A 23 16.72 -7.32 -3.18
N LEU A 24 15.53 -6.72 -3.01
CA LEU A 24 15.17 -6.01 -1.79
C LEU A 24 15.20 -6.95 -0.57
N THR A 25 14.63 -8.15 -0.70
CA THR A 25 14.62 -9.15 0.38
C THR A 25 16.03 -9.59 0.75
N LEU A 26 16.88 -9.86 -0.23
CA LEU A 26 18.27 -10.26 -0.02
C LEU A 26 19.09 -9.15 0.64
N VAL A 27 19.04 -7.94 0.09
CA VAL A 27 19.75 -6.77 0.64
C VAL A 27 19.28 -6.51 2.07
N ALA A 28 17.97 -6.48 2.33
CA ALA A 28 17.44 -6.24 3.67
C ALA A 28 17.84 -7.33 4.66
N THR A 29 17.87 -8.60 4.24
CA THR A 29 18.34 -9.71 5.08
C THR A 29 19.81 -9.55 5.45
N LEU A 30 20.66 -9.20 4.47
CA LEU A 30 22.08 -8.93 4.73
C LEU A 30 22.27 -7.72 5.64
N SER A 31 21.56 -6.61 5.38
CA SER A 31 21.63 -5.40 6.20
C SER A 31 21.20 -5.65 7.65
N ASN A 32 20.23 -6.53 7.87
CA ASN A 32 19.72 -6.85 9.21
C ASN A 32 20.82 -7.40 10.14
N HIS A 33 21.80 -8.11 9.59
CA HIS A 33 22.94 -8.64 10.36
C HIS A 33 23.85 -7.55 10.93
N PHE A 34 23.90 -6.37 10.29
CA PHE A 34 24.73 -5.24 10.72
C PHE A 34 23.97 -4.27 11.65
N SER A 35 22.73 -4.59 12.04
CA SER A 35 21.91 -3.75 12.91
C SER A 35 22.37 -3.82 14.37
N SER A 36 22.42 -2.66 15.03
CA SER A 36 22.82 -2.53 16.44
C SER A 36 21.76 -3.01 17.43
N ARG A 37 20.48 -3.06 17.02
CA ARG A 37 19.34 -3.53 17.84
C ARG A 37 18.66 -4.72 17.17
N GLN A 38 19.31 -5.87 17.22
CA GLN A 38 18.86 -7.08 16.53
C GLN A 38 17.47 -7.56 16.99
N ASP A 39 17.13 -7.35 18.26
CA ASP A 39 15.83 -7.68 18.86
C ASP A 39 14.65 -6.96 18.19
N VAL A 40 14.81 -5.68 17.87
CA VAL A 40 13.81 -4.91 17.11
C VAL A 40 13.93 -5.21 15.62
N SER A 41 15.16 -5.33 15.12
CA SER A 41 15.46 -5.44 13.69
C SER A 41 14.88 -6.72 13.06
N TRP A 42 14.92 -7.86 13.75
CA TRP A 42 14.30 -9.10 13.24
C TRP A 42 12.77 -9.02 13.15
N ASN A 43 12.12 -8.32 14.08
CA ASN A 43 10.67 -8.11 14.03
C ASN A 43 10.29 -7.20 12.85
N GLU A 44 11.01 -6.09 12.68
CA GLU A 44 10.80 -5.16 11.56
C GLU A 44 11.11 -5.82 10.21
N TRP A 45 12.20 -6.60 10.11
CA TRP A 45 12.51 -7.37 8.90
C TRP A 45 11.38 -8.33 8.53
N ARG A 46 10.82 -9.06 9.50
CA ARG A 46 9.71 -9.99 9.24
C ARG A 46 8.48 -9.24 8.71
N VAL A 47 8.06 -8.16 9.39
CA VAL A 47 6.80 -7.45 9.09
C VAL A 47 6.92 -6.56 7.85
N VAL A 48 8.06 -5.91 7.63
CA VAL A 48 8.25 -4.91 6.57
C VAL A 48 8.79 -5.54 5.27
N ILE A 49 9.52 -6.64 5.35
CA ILE A 49 10.18 -7.27 4.19
C ILE A 49 9.57 -8.63 3.88
N VAL A 50 9.61 -9.57 4.84
CA VAL A 50 9.25 -10.98 4.57
C VAL A 50 7.76 -11.13 4.32
N GLU A 51 6.90 -10.60 5.20
CA GLU A 51 5.45 -10.71 5.05
C GLU A 51 4.95 -10.10 3.72
N PRO A 52 5.36 -8.88 3.30
CA PRO A 52 5.02 -8.34 1.98
C PRO A 52 5.59 -9.14 0.81
N ALA A 53 6.81 -9.69 0.93
CA ALA A 53 7.41 -10.52 -0.11
C ALA A 53 6.65 -11.84 -0.29
N LEU A 54 6.22 -12.46 0.81
CA LEU A 54 5.36 -13.64 0.80
C LEU A 54 3.98 -13.33 0.23
N PHE A 55 3.39 -12.19 0.61
CA PHE A 55 2.13 -11.73 0.03
C PHE A 55 2.24 -11.51 -1.48
N TYR A 56 3.33 -10.89 -1.95
CA TYR A 56 3.61 -10.74 -3.37
C TYR A 56 3.73 -12.09 -4.07
N LEU A 57 4.47 -13.05 -3.49
CA LEU A 57 4.63 -14.39 -4.06
C LEU A 57 3.29 -15.14 -4.12
N MET A 58 2.47 -15.03 -3.07
CA MET A 58 1.12 -15.61 -3.03
C MET A 58 0.24 -15.00 -4.13
N LEU A 59 0.22 -13.68 -4.23
CA LEU A 59 -0.58 -12.96 -5.23
C LEU A 59 -0.15 -13.29 -6.66
N ARG A 60 1.17 -13.43 -6.88
CA ARG A 60 1.76 -13.77 -8.18
C ARG A 60 1.52 -15.23 -8.57
N SER A 61 1.61 -16.16 -7.62
CA SER A 61 1.39 -17.58 -7.88
C SER A 61 -0.09 -17.92 -8.04
N THR A 62 -0.97 -17.11 -7.46
CA THR A 62 -2.42 -17.22 -7.63
C THR A 62 -2.83 -16.71 -9.01
N ARG A 63 -3.50 -17.56 -9.80
CA ARG A 63 -4.07 -17.15 -11.09
C ARG A 63 -5.42 -16.47 -10.90
N LEU A 64 -5.39 -15.24 -10.40
CA LEU A 64 -6.59 -14.44 -10.19
C LEU A 64 -7.23 -14.04 -11.53
N GLN A 65 -8.53 -14.25 -11.63
CA GLN A 65 -9.36 -13.75 -12.72
C GLN A 65 -9.58 -12.25 -12.58
N GLU A 66 -9.96 -11.59 -13.67
CA GLU A 66 -10.20 -10.14 -13.68
C GLU A 66 -11.21 -9.71 -12.60
N ARG A 67 -12.29 -10.47 -12.42
CA ARG A 67 -13.30 -10.19 -11.39
C ARG A 67 -12.73 -10.24 -9.97
N GLU A 68 -11.82 -11.17 -9.72
CA GLU A 68 -11.19 -11.35 -8.39
C GLU A 68 -10.21 -10.23 -8.10
N TRP A 69 -9.45 -9.79 -9.11
CA TRP A 69 -8.62 -8.58 -9.02
C TRP A 69 -9.44 -7.36 -8.64
N TRP A 70 -10.56 -7.14 -9.32
CA TRP A 70 -11.45 -6.03 -9.00
C TRP A 70 -12.04 -6.14 -7.60
N ALA A 71 -12.43 -7.34 -7.16
CA ALA A 71 -12.92 -7.55 -5.81
C ALA A 71 -11.84 -7.24 -4.74
N LEU A 72 -10.58 -7.60 -5.01
CA LEU A 72 -9.45 -7.30 -4.12
C LEU A 72 -9.19 -5.79 -4.05
N LEU A 73 -9.22 -5.09 -5.19
CA LEU A 73 -9.08 -3.63 -5.24
C LEU A 73 -10.24 -2.92 -4.53
N ASP A 74 -11.48 -3.36 -4.76
CA ASP A 74 -12.67 -2.82 -4.10
C ASP A 74 -12.60 -3.03 -2.58
N ALA A 75 -12.17 -4.21 -2.13
CA ALA A 75 -11.97 -4.50 -0.70
C ALA A 75 -10.85 -3.65 -0.08
N PHE A 76 -9.75 -3.45 -0.80
CA PHE A 76 -8.64 -2.60 -0.36
C PHE A 76 -9.09 -1.14 -0.19
N VAL A 77 -9.84 -0.61 -1.17
CA VAL A 77 -10.43 0.73 -1.10
C VAL A 77 -11.42 0.85 0.04
N LEU A 78 -12.32 -0.14 0.20
CA LEU A 78 -13.30 -0.15 1.27
C LEU A 78 -12.63 -0.13 2.65
N GLY A 79 -11.55 -0.90 2.84
CA GLY A 79 -10.72 -0.83 4.04
C GLY A 79 -10.16 0.58 4.29
N GLY A 80 -9.63 1.22 3.24
CA GLY A 80 -9.18 2.61 3.29
C GLY A 80 -10.27 3.59 3.72
N VAL A 81 -11.47 3.46 3.16
CA VAL A 81 -12.64 4.28 3.50
C VAL A 81 -13.06 4.06 4.95
N VAL A 82 -13.13 2.80 5.42
CA VAL A 82 -13.48 2.49 6.81
C VAL A 82 -12.49 3.12 7.78
N ILE A 83 -11.18 2.97 7.54
CA ILE A 83 -10.14 3.59 8.38
C ILE A 83 -10.25 5.12 8.35
N ALA A 84 -10.50 5.71 7.18
CA ALA A 84 -10.67 7.15 7.04
C ALA A 84 -11.89 7.66 7.84
N LEU A 85 -13.04 7.00 7.73
CA LEU A 85 -14.26 7.38 8.45
C LEU A 85 -14.10 7.23 9.97
N ILE A 86 -13.47 6.14 10.43
CA ILE A 86 -13.15 5.96 11.85
C ILE A 86 -12.24 7.09 12.33
N GLY A 87 -11.18 7.39 11.58
CA GLY A 87 -10.24 8.45 11.94
C GLY A 87 -10.88 9.83 11.97
N LEU A 88 -11.72 10.16 10.98
CA LEU A 88 -12.44 11.44 10.91
C LEU A 88 -13.46 11.57 12.05
N GLY A 89 -14.18 10.49 12.36
CA GLY A 89 -15.08 10.44 13.50
C GLY A 89 -14.32 10.68 14.80
N GLN A 90 -13.24 9.94 15.04
CA GLN A 90 -12.39 10.13 16.22
C GLN A 90 -11.85 11.56 16.33
N TYR A 91 -11.42 12.13 15.21
CA TYR A 91 -10.94 13.50 15.12
C TYR A 91 -12.01 14.53 15.49
N ALA A 92 -13.22 14.39 14.95
CA ALA A 92 -14.35 15.27 15.25
C ALA A 92 -14.79 15.18 16.73
N LEU A 93 -14.68 14.00 17.34
CA LEU A 93 -15.03 13.77 18.75
C LEU A 93 -13.91 14.15 19.73
N GLY A 94 -12.74 14.58 19.25
CA GLY A 94 -11.59 14.87 20.12
C GLY A 94 -10.97 13.62 20.77
N SER A 95 -11.27 12.43 20.27
CA SER A 95 -10.87 11.15 20.86
C SER A 95 -9.73 10.49 20.07
N ASN A 96 -8.83 9.76 20.74
CA ASN A 96 -7.68 9.09 20.09
C ASN A 96 -6.77 10.02 19.26
N LEU A 97 -6.69 11.29 19.65
CA LEU A 97 -5.83 12.28 19.00
C LEU A 97 -4.44 12.32 19.64
N ILE A 98 -3.42 12.52 18.81
CA ILE A 98 -2.06 12.82 19.27
C ILE A 98 -1.76 14.27 18.92
N THR A 99 -1.41 15.05 19.94
CA THR A 99 -0.90 16.40 19.76
C THR A 99 0.49 16.32 19.11
N ALA A 100 0.66 16.98 17.97
CA ALA A 100 1.96 17.17 17.35
C ALA A 100 2.88 18.02 18.23
N GLU A 101 4.18 17.99 17.95
CA GLU A 101 5.19 18.89 18.56
C GLU A 101 4.84 20.38 18.35
N GLU A 102 4.03 20.70 17.35
CA GLU A 102 3.56 22.06 17.02
C GLU A 102 2.14 22.36 17.55
N GLY A 103 1.57 21.51 18.42
CA GLY A 103 0.23 21.70 19.00
C GLY A 103 -0.94 21.27 18.09
N LEU A 104 -0.67 20.88 16.85
CA LEU A 104 -1.70 20.42 15.91
C LEU A 104 -2.25 19.04 16.29
N MET A 105 -3.57 18.88 16.22
CA MET A 105 -4.22 17.57 16.40
C MET A 105 -3.94 16.69 15.17
N ARG A 106 -3.42 15.48 15.38
CA ARG A 106 -3.11 14.54 14.30
C ARG A 106 -4.02 13.32 14.36
N LEU A 107 -4.60 12.98 13.21
CA LEU A 107 -5.45 11.81 13.05
C LEU A 107 -4.63 10.52 13.08
N ARG A 108 -4.97 9.61 14.01
CA ARG A 108 -4.31 8.31 14.24
C ARG A 108 -5.21 7.09 13.96
N ALA A 109 -6.54 7.26 13.93
CA ALA A 109 -7.49 6.16 13.76
C ALA A 109 -7.18 4.98 14.71
N THR A 110 -7.23 3.74 14.21
CA THR A 110 -6.91 2.52 14.97
C THR A 110 -5.40 2.19 15.05
N TYR A 111 -4.54 2.97 14.39
CA TYR A 111 -3.10 2.69 14.32
C TYR A 111 -2.37 3.22 15.56
N GLY A 112 -1.10 2.86 15.74
CA GLY A 112 -0.26 3.38 16.82
C GLY A 112 0.23 4.83 16.60
N SER A 113 0.33 5.28 15.34
CA SER A 113 0.81 6.62 14.99
C SER A 113 0.09 7.20 13.76
N PRO A 114 0.00 8.54 13.63
CA PRO A 114 -0.57 9.20 12.45
C PRO A 114 0.21 8.88 11.17
N ASN A 115 1.53 8.64 11.28
CA ASN A 115 2.37 8.30 10.14
C ASN A 115 2.00 6.94 9.54
N ASN A 116 1.59 5.97 10.36
CA ASN A 116 1.20 4.65 9.87
C ASN A 116 -0.13 4.71 9.11
N VAL A 117 -1.09 5.50 9.61
CA VAL A 117 -2.33 5.80 8.85
C VAL A 117 -1.98 6.45 7.53
N ALA A 118 -1.04 7.41 7.55
CA ALA A 118 -0.65 8.12 6.36
C ALA A 118 -0.02 7.21 5.30
N LEU A 119 0.78 6.24 5.72
CA LEU A 119 1.33 5.22 4.83
C LEU A 119 0.24 4.33 4.24
N TYR A 120 -0.74 3.92 5.04
CA TYR A 120 -1.85 3.09 4.54
C TYR A 120 -2.75 3.87 3.57
N LEU A 121 -3.29 5.02 3.98
CA LEU A 121 -4.15 5.85 3.14
C LEU A 121 -3.42 6.40 1.91
N GLY A 122 -2.13 6.69 2.03
CA GLY A 122 -1.28 7.10 0.92
C GLY A 122 -1.05 6.01 -0.13
N ARG A 123 -1.36 4.74 0.15
CA ARG A 123 -1.40 3.66 -0.85
C ARG A 123 -2.77 3.53 -1.52
N VAL A 124 -3.84 3.85 -0.80
CA VAL A 124 -5.21 3.84 -1.32
C VAL A 124 -5.44 5.05 -2.24
N TRP A 125 -4.93 6.21 -1.86
CA TRP A 125 -5.18 7.49 -2.54
C TRP A 125 -4.77 7.51 -4.03
N PRO A 126 -3.57 7.02 -4.44
CA PRO A 126 -3.19 6.97 -5.85
C PRO A 126 -4.12 6.11 -6.70
N LEU A 127 -4.63 5.01 -6.14
CA LEU A 127 -5.59 4.14 -6.82
C LEU A 127 -6.94 4.85 -7.02
N LEU A 128 -7.40 5.58 -6.01
CA LEU A 128 -8.63 6.39 -6.11
C LEU A 128 -8.50 7.46 -7.20
N LEU A 129 -7.36 8.15 -7.24
CA LEU A 129 -7.07 9.13 -8.29
C LEU A 129 -7.00 8.50 -9.68
N ALA A 130 -6.27 7.39 -9.83
CA ALA A 130 -6.16 6.68 -11.09
C ALA A 130 -7.54 6.31 -11.64
N MET A 131 -8.41 5.75 -10.80
CA MET A 131 -9.77 5.39 -11.19
C MET A 131 -10.66 6.60 -11.45
N GLY A 132 -10.43 7.71 -10.75
CA GLY A 132 -11.12 8.98 -10.99
C GLY A 132 -10.75 9.65 -12.31
N LEU A 133 -9.51 9.51 -12.75
CA LEU A 133 -8.97 10.13 -13.97
C LEU A 133 -9.10 9.23 -15.20
N LEU A 134 -8.74 7.95 -15.06
CA LEU A 134 -8.58 6.99 -16.17
C LEU A 134 -9.68 5.92 -16.21
N GLY A 135 -10.55 5.85 -15.19
CA GLY A 135 -11.58 4.83 -15.10
C GLY A 135 -12.64 4.96 -16.20
N THR A 136 -12.87 3.88 -16.95
CA THR A 136 -13.84 3.84 -18.06
C THR A 136 -15.29 3.60 -17.59
N SER A 137 -15.48 2.85 -16.50
CA SER A 137 -16.81 2.57 -15.95
C SER A 137 -17.34 3.75 -15.13
N THR A 138 -18.42 4.39 -15.58
CA THR A 138 -19.02 5.54 -14.90
C THR A 138 -19.44 5.24 -13.46
N ARG A 139 -20.06 4.08 -13.21
CA ARG A 139 -20.53 3.71 -11.86
C ARG A 139 -19.35 3.52 -10.91
N ARG A 140 -18.33 2.78 -11.33
CA ARG A 140 -17.17 2.47 -10.50
C ARG A 140 -16.31 3.72 -10.28
N ARG A 141 -16.09 4.51 -11.33
CA ARG A 141 -15.43 5.83 -11.26
C ARG A 141 -16.09 6.74 -10.21
N ARG A 142 -17.41 6.89 -10.23
CA ARG A 142 -18.14 7.70 -9.23
C ARG A 142 -17.89 7.20 -7.81
N GLY A 143 -17.95 5.89 -7.57
CA GLY A 143 -17.69 5.31 -6.25
C GLY A 143 -16.28 5.63 -5.73
N TYR A 144 -15.27 5.50 -6.59
CA TYR A 144 -13.88 5.77 -6.24
C TYR A 144 -13.61 7.28 -6.02
N VAL A 145 -14.22 8.14 -6.83
CA VAL A 145 -14.15 9.60 -6.64
C VAL A 145 -14.82 10.01 -5.33
N LEU A 146 -15.97 9.43 -4.98
CA LEU A 146 -16.62 9.70 -3.70
C LEU A 146 -15.76 9.25 -2.51
N ALA A 147 -15.06 8.12 -2.62
CA ALA A 147 -14.12 7.63 -1.61
C ALA A 147 -12.89 8.55 -1.44
N LEU A 148 -12.55 9.33 -2.47
CA LEU A 148 -11.39 10.23 -2.46
C LEU A 148 -11.52 11.34 -1.42
N LEU A 149 -12.74 11.80 -1.14
CA LEU A 149 -13.02 12.84 -0.17
C LEU A 149 -12.68 12.43 1.28
N PRO A 150 -13.30 11.39 1.87
CA PRO A 150 -12.98 10.99 3.23
C PRO A 150 -11.52 10.50 3.35
N VAL A 151 -11.03 9.74 2.37
CA VAL A 151 -9.65 9.21 2.38
C VAL A 151 -8.63 10.34 2.29
N GLY A 152 -8.81 11.28 1.36
CA GLY A 152 -7.92 12.42 1.20
C GLY A 152 -7.93 13.34 2.43
N LEU A 153 -9.11 13.66 2.96
CA LEU A 153 -9.23 14.49 4.16
C LEU A 153 -8.55 13.82 5.37
N ALA A 154 -8.85 12.53 5.61
CA ALA A 154 -8.23 11.79 6.70
C ALA A 154 -6.70 11.74 6.54
N TRP A 155 -6.21 11.57 5.31
CA TRP A 155 -4.80 11.55 4.99
C TRP A 155 -4.11 12.88 5.28
N LEU A 156 -4.71 14.00 4.88
CA LEU A 156 -4.19 15.35 5.18
C LEU A 156 -4.11 15.61 6.69
N LEU A 157 -5.15 15.22 7.44
CA LEU A 157 -5.21 15.38 8.89
C LEU A 157 -4.21 14.50 9.68
N THR A 158 -3.52 13.57 9.01
CA THR A 158 -2.38 12.87 9.65
C THR A 158 -1.15 13.78 9.82
N PHE A 159 -1.07 14.87 9.04
CA PHE A 159 0.08 15.78 8.95
C PHE A 159 1.42 15.03 8.76
N SER A 160 1.42 13.95 7.98
CA SER A 160 2.63 13.18 7.73
C SER A 160 3.49 13.84 6.65
N LYS A 161 4.65 14.39 7.05
CA LYS A 161 5.64 14.99 6.13
C LYS A 161 6.03 14.02 5.01
N GLY A 162 6.29 12.75 5.33
CA GLY A 162 6.63 11.73 4.33
C GLY A 162 5.49 11.45 3.34
N GLY A 163 4.24 11.43 3.82
CA GLY A 163 3.07 11.29 2.96
C GLY A 163 2.91 12.48 2.01
N LEU A 164 2.97 13.70 2.55
CA LEU A 164 2.70 14.94 1.81
C LEU A 164 3.83 15.35 0.85
N PHE A 165 5.10 15.22 1.26
CA PHE A 165 6.24 15.69 0.47
C PHE A 165 6.83 14.64 -0.47
N LEU A 166 6.64 13.35 -0.18
CA LEU A 166 7.17 12.28 -1.03
C LEU A 166 6.06 11.43 -1.64
N GLY A 167 5.11 10.96 -0.83
CA GLY A 167 4.03 10.08 -1.32
C GLY A 167 3.09 10.75 -2.32
N MET A 168 2.62 11.96 -2.02
CA MET A 168 1.71 12.71 -2.89
C MET A 168 2.39 13.10 -4.22
N PRO A 169 3.59 13.69 -4.24
CA PRO A 169 4.21 14.11 -5.49
C PRO A 169 4.62 12.91 -6.35
N ALA A 170 5.14 11.84 -5.75
CA ALA A 170 5.52 10.64 -6.50
C ALA A 170 4.32 9.98 -7.19
N SER A 171 3.19 9.88 -6.48
CA SER A 171 1.96 9.31 -7.06
C SER A 171 1.39 10.18 -8.17
N LEU A 172 1.35 11.50 -7.98
CA LEU A 172 0.92 12.44 -9.04
C LEU A 172 1.84 12.38 -10.26
N LEU A 173 3.15 12.29 -10.07
CA LEU A 173 4.12 12.18 -11.16
C LEU A 173 3.89 10.91 -11.97
N ILE A 174 3.70 9.76 -11.32
CA ILE A 174 3.40 8.49 -12.02
C ILE A 174 2.09 8.60 -12.78
N LEU A 175 1.03 9.12 -12.15
CA LEU A 175 -0.26 9.31 -12.82
C LEU A 175 -0.16 10.23 -14.02
N PHE A 176 0.60 11.31 -13.91
CA PHE A 176 0.87 12.22 -15.01
C PHE A 176 1.59 11.51 -16.16
N THR A 177 2.62 10.70 -15.87
CA THR A 177 3.34 9.94 -16.92
C THR A 177 2.48 8.88 -17.59
N LEU A 178 1.47 8.33 -16.90
CA LEU A 178 0.53 7.35 -17.47
C LEU A 178 -0.64 7.99 -18.22
N TRP A 179 -0.91 9.27 -17.95
CA TRP A 179 -1.99 10.01 -18.59
C TRP A 179 -1.58 10.63 -19.93
N GLN A 180 -0.29 10.94 -20.10
CA GLN A 180 0.28 11.35 -21.40
C GLN A 180 0.35 10.18 -22.38
#